data_AF-A0A6A1TX31-F1
#
_entry.id   AF-A0A6A1TX31-F1
#
_cell.length_a   1.000
_cell.length_b   1.000
_cell.length_c   1.000
_cell.angle_alpha   90.00
_cell.angle_beta   90.00
_cell.angle_gamma   90.00
#
_symmetry.space_group_name_H-M   'P 1'
#
loop_
_entity.id
_entity.type
_entity.pdbx_description
1 polymer ?
#
loop_
_entity_poly.entity_id
_entity_poly.type
_entity_poly.pdbx_seq_one_letter_code
_entity_poly.pdbx_strand_id
1 'polypeptide(L)'
;MFAYNPDKFASLFETELGQRIWAFLTHAENVARLETASQLSKPAVEGIEEQLLEEFREDVLADRVKQMVGHMVRQILEQRDWVLDQTDVKVQSVPFSKAARYRRPDWITFHAFRNTSDPRDVVITDRRQNAPLPTDARWSYYATFASPLKAAVAFGVRDIRQLRTHVHAHGFQRLRIERMLRRA
;
A
#
# COMPACT_ATOMS: atom_id res chain seq x y z
N MET A 1 7.04 21.79 0.28
CA MET A 1 7.50 21.69 -1.11
C MET A 1 8.49 20.53 -1.17
N PHE A 2 8.37 19.62 -2.14
CA PHE A 2 9.29 18.49 -2.26
C PHE A 2 10.61 18.93 -2.87
N ALA A 3 11.71 18.36 -2.38
CA ALA A 3 13.03 18.54 -2.98
C ALA A 3 13.49 17.24 -3.65
N TYR A 4 13.92 17.29 -4.90
CA TYR A 4 14.47 16.12 -5.59
C TYR A 4 15.99 16.15 -5.60
N ASN A 5 16.62 15.06 -5.16
CA ASN A 5 18.04 14.81 -5.41
C ASN A 5 18.17 13.82 -6.59
N PRO A 6 18.58 14.26 -7.79
CA PRO A 6 18.56 13.39 -8.97
C PRO A 6 19.66 12.31 -8.98
N ASP A 7 20.76 12.48 -8.22
CA ASP A 7 21.89 11.55 -8.17
C ASP A 7 22.32 11.10 -9.60
N LYS A 8 22.32 9.80 -9.88
CA LYS A 8 22.66 9.22 -11.20
C LYS A 8 21.71 9.61 -12.35
N PHE A 9 20.61 10.31 -12.07
CA PHE A 9 19.65 10.80 -13.07
C PHE A 9 19.81 12.29 -13.37
N ALA A 10 20.85 12.97 -12.87
CA ALA A 10 21.04 14.43 -13.05
C ALA A 10 20.85 14.89 -14.49
N SER A 11 21.56 14.29 -15.45
CA SER A 11 21.46 14.67 -16.86
C SER A 11 20.06 14.47 -17.45
N LEU A 12 19.32 13.45 -17.02
CA LEU A 12 17.95 13.24 -17.47
C LEU A 12 16.99 14.21 -16.79
N PHE A 13 17.21 14.52 -15.51
CA PHE A 13 16.39 15.46 -14.76
C PHE A 13 16.52 16.90 -15.27
N GLU A 14 17.71 17.30 -15.73
CA GLU A 14 17.98 18.63 -16.31
C GLU A 14 17.22 18.87 -17.63
N THR A 15 16.71 17.83 -18.27
CA THR A 15 15.85 17.96 -19.46
C THR A 15 14.47 18.51 -19.11
N GLU A 16 13.79 19.10 -20.10
CA GLU A 16 12.40 19.54 -19.94
C GLU A 16 11.47 18.40 -19.50
N LEU A 17 11.64 17.20 -20.08
CA LEU A 17 10.89 16.01 -19.70
C LEU A 17 11.09 15.67 -18.22
N GLY A 18 12.34 15.65 -17.75
CA GLY A 18 12.68 15.34 -16.36
C GLY A 18 12.05 16.31 -15.36
N GLN A 19 12.10 17.61 -15.66
CA GLN A 19 11.46 18.65 -14.84
C GLN A 19 9.93 18.52 -14.84
N ARG A 20 9.32 18.28 -16.01
CA ARG A 20 7.87 18.10 -16.14
C ARG A 20 7.37 16.88 -15.38
N ILE A 21 8.09 15.75 -15.42
CA ILE A 21 7.75 14.56 -14.64
C ILE A 21 7.80 14.87 -13.14
N TRP A 22 8.82 15.58 -12.66
CA TRP A 22 8.90 15.94 -11.25
C TRP A 22 7.76 16.86 -10.81
N ALA A 23 7.45 17.88 -11.61
CA ALA A 23 6.31 18.76 -11.38
C ALA A 23 5.00 17.97 -11.34
N PHE A 24 4.80 17.06 -12.29
CA PHE A 24 3.64 16.17 -12.34
C PHE A 24 3.51 15.32 -11.07
N LEU A 25 4.57 14.62 -10.67
CA LEU A 25 4.55 13.70 -9.53
C LEU A 25 4.31 14.42 -8.20
N THR A 26 4.72 15.69 -8.09
CA THR A 26 4.61 16.49 -6.86
C THR A 26 3.29 17.26 -6.74
N HIS A 27 2.40 17.19 -7.74
CA HIS A 27 1.03 17.66 -7.58
C HIS A 27 0.35 16.91 -6.43
N ALA A 28 -0.38 17.66 -5.59
CA ALA A 28 -0.99 17.13 -4.37
C ALA A 28 -1.90 15.91 -4.64
N GLU A 29 -2.61 15.91 -5.77
CA GLU A 29 -3.49 14.81 -6.16
C GLU A 29 -2.70 13.53 -6.53
N ASN A 30 -1.57 13.67 -7.23
CA ASN A 30 -0.71 12.55 -7.58
C ASN A 30 0.02 12.00 -6.35
N VAL A 31 0.47 12.86 -5.44
CA VAL A 31 0.99 12.42 -4.15
C VAL A 31 -0.08 11.64 -3.37
N ALA A 32 -1.33 12.12 -3.33
CA ALA A 32 -2.42 11.41 -2.67
C ALA A 32 -2.71 10.04 -3.31
N ARG A 33 -2.62 9.91 -4.64
CA ARG A 33 -2.71 8.64 -5.37
C ARG A 33 -1.59 7.67 -4.99
N LEU A 34 -0.33 8.12 -4.96
CA LEU A 34 0.83 7.33 -4.53
C LEU A 34 0.67 6.83 -3.08
N GLU A 35 0.24 7.71 -2.17
CA GLU A 35 -0.04 7.37 -0.78
C GLU A 35 -1.20 6.36 -0.69
N THR A 36 -2.26 6.53 -1.49
CA THR A 36 -3.42 5.62 -1.52
C THR A 36 -3.04 4.22 -1.99
N ALA A 37 -2.25 4.09 -3.07
CA ALA A 37 -1.74 2.79 -3.50
C ALA A 37 -0.90 2.11 -2.39
N SER A 38 -0.05 2.88 -1.73
CA SER A 38 0.77 2.41 -0.60
C SER A 38 -0.11 1.99 0.60
N GLN A 39 -1.15 2.75 0.93
CA GLN A 39 -2.19 2.39 1.90
C GLN A 39 -2.88 1.06 1.54
N LEU A 40 -3.04 0.74 0.26
CA LEU A 40 -3.65 -0.53 -0.17
C LEU A 40 -2.64 -1.69 -0.25
N SER A 41 -1.40 -1.48 0.20
CA SER A 41 -0.29 -2.43 0.07
C SER A 41 0.00 -2.82 -1.38
N LYS A 42 -0.25 -1.88 -2.30
CA LYS A 42 0.09 -1.96 -3.72
C LYS A 42 1.37 -1.15 -4.00
N PRO A 43 2.10 -1.47 -5.08
CA PRO A 43 3.21 -0.63 -5.50
C PRO A 43 2.75 0.80 -5.80
N ALA A 44 3.53 1.79 -5.34
CA ALA A 44 3.06 3.18 -5.32
C ALA A 44 2.71 3.71 -6.72
N VAL A 45 3.52 3.38 -7.72
CA VAL A 45 3.35 3.83 -9.11
C VAL A 45 2.07 3.31 -9.76
N GLU A 46 1.46 2.20 -9.28
CA GLU A 46 0.15 1.76 -9.79
C GLU A 46 -0.93 2.81 -9.54
N GLY A 47 -0.77 3.67 -8.54
CA GLY A 47 -1.76 4.73 -8.23
C GLY A 47 -1.80 5.85 -9.26
N ILE A 48 -0.77 6.02 -10.08
CA ILE A 48 -0.63 7.15 -11.02
C ILE A 48 -0.38 6.71 -12.47
N GLU A 49 -0.39 5.41 -12.74
CA GLU A 49 0.04 4.84 -14.02
C GLU A 49 -0.73 5.44 -15.20
N GLU A 50 -2.06 5.48 -15.10
CA GLU A 50 -2.93 5.99 -16.15
C GLU A 50 -2.64 7.46 -16.44
N GLN A 51 -2.54 8.29 -15.39
CA GLN A 51 -2.27 9.74 -15.53
C GLN A 51 -0.87 9.99 -16.08
N LEU A 52 0.10 9.16 -15.70
CA LEU A 52 1.47 9.24 -16.20
C LEU A 52 1.53 8.91 -17.71
N LEU A 53 0.78 7.90 -18.15
CA LEU A 53 0.67 7.55 -19.57
C LEU A 53 -0.11 8.60 -20.38
N GLU A 54 -1.15 9.19 -19.79
CA GLU A 54 -1.94 10.24 -20.43
C GLU A 54 -1.10 11.48 -20.72
N GLU A 55 -0.30 11.93 -19.74
CA GLU A 55 0.51 13.15 -19.82
C GLU A 55 1.79 12.97 -20.65
N PHE A 56 2.51 11.84 -20.49
CA PHE A 56 3.85 11.66 -21.07
C PHE A 56 3.90 10.64 -22.21
N ARG A 57 2.80 9.91 -22.46
CA ARG A 57 2.67 8.94 -23.56
C ARG A 57 3.87 7.98 -23.65
N GLU A 58 4.53 7.94 -24.80
CA GLU A 58 5.62 7.01 -25.12
C GLU A 58 6.93 7.35 -24.40
N ASP A 59 7.12 8.62 -23.99
CA ASP A 59 8.34 9.07 -23.32
C ASP A 59 8.58 8.31 -22.00
N VAL A 60 7.49 7.96 -21.29
CA VAL A 60 7.58 7.21 -20.03
C VAL A 60 7.82 5.71 -20.23
N LEU A 61 7.80 5.21 -21.47
CA LEU A 61 8.12 3.80 -21.76
C LEU A 61 9.63 3.54 -21.76
N ALA A 62 10.45 4.59 -21.92
CA ALA A 62 11.90 4.47 -21.90
C ALA A 62 12.42 4.00 -20.52
N ASP A 63 13.25 2.97 -20.50
CA ASP A 63 13.72 2.32 -19.27
C ASP A 63 14.38 3.29 -18.29
N ARG A 64 15.18 4.24 -18.79
CA ARG A 64 15.84 5.22 -17.94
C ARG A 64 14.85 6.20 -17.30
N VAL A 65 13.79 6.58 -18.02
CA VAL A 65 12.71 7.44 -17.50
C VAL A 65 11.94 6.70 -16.41
N LYS A 66 11.58 5.44 -16.63
CA LYS A 66 10.90 4.61 -15.61
C LYS A 66 11.70 4.46 -14.33
N GLN A 67 13.01 4.23 -14.46
CA GLN A 67 13.92 4.16 -13.32
C GLN A 67 13.95 5.50 -12.54
N MET A 68 13.97 6.63 -13.26
CA MET A 68 13.92 7.96 -12.65
C MET A 68 12.58 8.22 -11.97
N VAL A 69 11.44 7.86 -12.57
CA VAL A 69 10.11 7.96 -11.96
C VAL A 69 10.06 7.16 -10.65
N GLY A 70 10.55 5.92 -10.65
CA GLY A 70 10.62 5.12 -9.43
C GLY A 70 11.50 5.77 -8.34
N HIS A 71 12.61 6.39 -8.74
CA HIS A 71 13.50 7.13 -7.85
C HIS A 71 12.85 8.40 -7.27
N MET A 72 12.14 9.17 -8.09
CA MET A 72 11.38 10.35 -7.67
C MET A 72 10.26 9.97 -6.69
N VAL A 73 9.46 8.95 -7.03
CA VAL A 73 8.38 8.46 -6.17
C VAL A 73 8.90 8.00 -4.82
N ARG A 74 10.06 7.33 -4.79
CA ARG A 74 10.73 6.96 -3.54
C ARG A 74 11.00 8.19 -2.66
N GLN A 75 11.64 9.22 -3.20
CA GLN A 75 11.99 10.41 -2.43
C GLN A 75 10.77 11.21 -1.97
N ILE A 76 9.72 11.28 -2.80
CA ILE A 76 8.44 11.89 -2.41
C ILE A 76 7.86 11.17 -1.20
N LEU A 77 7.82 9.83 -1.24
CA LEU A 77 7.25 9.03 -0.16
C LEU A 77 8.12 9.06 1.11
N GLU A 78 9.44 9.02 0.99
CA GLU A 78 10.37 9.17 2.13
C GLU A 78 10.21 10.54 2.81
N GLN A 79 10.07 11.64 2.05
CA GLN A 79 9.75 12.98 2.59
C GLN A 79 8.36 13.08 3.22
N ARG A 80 7.51 12.07 2.99
CA ARG A 80 6.19 11.94 3.59
C ARG A 80 6.17 10.95 4.73
N ASP A 81 7.31 10.48 5.24
CA ASP A 81 7.50 9.49 6.32
C ASP A 81 7.10 8.05 5.95
N TRP A 82 7.09 7.72 4.66
CA TRP A 82 6.93 6.33 4.22
C TRP A 82 8.29 5.66 4.16
N VAL A 83 8.32 4.37 4.44
CA VAL A 83 9.52 3.54 4.29
C VAL A 83 9.29 2.43 3.28
N LEU A 84 10.35 2.05 2.59
CA LEU A 84 10.35 0.96 1.63
C LEU A 84 9.94 -0.35 2.34
N ASP A 85 8.88 -1.00 1.85
CA ASP A 85 8.38 -2.28 2.35
C ASP A 85 8.99 -3.44 1.55
N GLN A 86 8.90 -3.36 0.23
CA GLN A 86 9.33 -4.41 -0.67
C GLN A 86 9.66 -3.85 -2.06
N THR A 87 10.76 -4.30 -2.64
CA THR A 87 11.13 -4.02 -4.04
C THR A 87 10.68 -5.15 -4.97
N ASP A 88 10.78 -4.92 -6.28
CA ASP A 88 10.60 -5.96 -7.30
C ASP A 88 9.24 -6.65 -7.31
N VAL A 89 8.20 -5.95 -6.83
CA VAL A 89 6.83 -6.47 -6.84
C VAL A 89 6.31 -6.41 -8.26
N LYS A 90 5.93 -7.58 -8.81
CA LYS A 90 5.32 -7.66 -10.14
C LYS A 90 4.02 -6.86 -10.18
N VAL A 91 3.87 -6.05 -11.22
CA VAL A 91 2.68 -5.24 -11.46
C VAL A 91 2.07 -5.62 -12.81
N GLN A 92 0.77 -5.42 -12.97
CA GLN A 92 0.08 -5.54 -14.25
C GLN A 92 -0.02 -4.16 -14.85
N SER A 93 1.11 -3.65 -15.35
CA SER A 93 1.26 -2.28 -15.83
C SER A 93 1.90 -2.30 -17.22
N VAL A 94 1.55 -1.30 -18.04
CA VAL A 94 2.16 -1.09 -19.37
C VAL A 94 3.61 -0.56 -19.23
N PRO A 95 3.87 0.56 -18.55
CA PRO A 95 5.23 1.06 -18.38
C PRO A 95 6.06 0.18 -17.44
N PHE A 96 5.50 -0.29 -16.34
CA PHE A 96 6.27 -0.94 -15.27
C PHE A 96 6.06 -2.47 -15.29
N SER A 97 7.14 -3.25 -15.24
CA SER A 97 7.04 -4.70 -15.00
C SER A 97 7.11 -5.04 -13.51
N LYS A 98 7.83 -4.21 -12.75
CA LYS A 98 8.02 -4.32 -11.31
C LYS A 98 8.07 -2.94 -10.68
N ALA A 99 7.65 -2.84 -9.43
CA ALA A 99 7.70 -1.61 -8.66
C ALA A 99 7.86 -1.84 -7.15
N ALA A 100 8.06 -0.75 -6.41
CA ALA A 100 8.26 -0.77 -4.97
C ALA A 100 6.95 -0.51 -4.21
N ARG A 101 6.77 -1.23 -3.10
CA ARG A 101 5.73 -1.00 -2.10
C ARG A 101 6.31 -0.24 -0.91
N TYR A 102 5.45 0.55 -0.27
CA TYR A 102 5.81 1.35 0.89
C TYR A 102 4.82 1.12 2.02
N ARG A 103 5.29 1.32 3.26
CA ARG A 103 4.51 1.23 4.49
C ARG A 103 4.86 2.39 5.41
N ARG A 104 4.04 2.63 6.43
CA ARG A 104 4.44 3.49 7.54
C ARG A 104 5.29 2.70 8.55
N PRO A 105 6.29 3.32 9.19
CA PRO A 105 7.12 2.66 10.20
C PRO A 105 6.30 2.11 11.38
N ASP A 106 5.29 2.85 11.82
CA ASP A 106 4.47 2.57 13.01
C ASP A 106 3.38 1.51 12.79
N TRP A 107 3.18 1.06 11.55
CA TRP A 107 2.14 0.09 11.23
C TRP A 107 2.44 -1.30 11.77
N ILE A 108 1.43 -1.90 12.41
CA ILE A 108 1.47 -3.28 12.88
C ILE A 108 0.71 -4.16 11.92
N THR A 109 1.30 -5.32 11.64
CA THR A 109 0.67 -6.35 10.82
C THR A 109 -0.36 -7.10 11.64
N PHE A 110 -1.58 -7.16 11.10
CA PHE A 110 -2.69 -7.94 11.62
C PHE A 110 -3.05 -9.06 10.65
N HIS A 111 -3.67 -10.10 11.20
CA HIS A 111 -4.16 -11.25 10.49
C HIS A 111 -5.64 -11.43 10.80
N ALA A 112 -6.44 -11.52 9.74
CA ALA A 112 -7.86 -11.76 9.83
C ALA A 112 -8.14 -13.24 9.54
N PHE A 113 -8.98 -13.83 10.38
CA PHE A 113 -9.52 -15.18 10.26
C PHE A 113 -11.04 -15.07 10.15
N ARG A 114 -11.64 -15.77 9.20
CA ARG A 114 -13.09 -15.81 9.02
C ARG A 114 -13.65 -17.13 9.56
N ASN A 115 -14.82 -17.06 10.18
CA ASN A 115 -15.59 -18.24 10.54
C ASN A 115 -16.02 -18.97 9.26
N THR A 116 -15.87 -20.30 9.24
CA THR A 116 -16.21 -21.11 8.05
C THR A 116 -17.71 -21.22 7.81
N SER A 117 -18.53 -21.01 8.84
CA SER A 117 -19.99 -21.12 8.80
C SER A 117 -20.68 -19.78 8.59
N ASP A 118 -20.13 -18.69 9.15
CA ASP A 118 -20.59 -17.31 8.90
C ASP A 118 -19.44 -16.44 8.40
N PRO A 119 -19.34 -16.14 7.09
CA PRO A 119 -18.21 -15.36 6.54
C PRO A 119 -18.19 -13.89 6.97
N ARG A 120 -19.22 -13.41 7.67
CA ARG A 120 -19.24 -12.07 8.28
C ARG A 120 -18.68 -12.06 9.70
N ASP A 121 -18.47 -13.22 10.31
CA ASP A 121 -17.85 -13.34 11.62
C ASP A 121 -16.34 -13.50 11.46
N VAL A 122 -15.60 -12.49 11.93
CA VAL A 122 -14.17 -12.34 11.71
C VAL A 122 -13.45 -12.14 13.03
N VAL A 123 -12.30 -12.78 13.17
CA VAL A 123 -11.35 -12.58 14.26
C VAL A 123 -10.09 -11.95 13.70
N ILE A 124 -9.65 -10.85 14.32
CA ILE A 124 -8.41 -10.16 14.01
C ILE A 124 -7.42 -10.36 15.16
N THR A 125 -6.18 -10.67 14.82
CA THR A 125 -5.08 -10.92 15.76
C THR A 125 -3.77 -10.39 15.18
N ASP A 126 -2.75 -10.22 16.01
CA ASP A 126 -1.38 -9.87 15.63
C ASP A 126 -0.52 -11.10 15.26
N ARG A 127 -1.06 -12.33 15.39
CA ARG A 127 -0.36 -13.59 15.07
C ARG A 127 -1.05 -14.34 13.95
N ARG A 128 -0.26 -14.83 12.97
CA ARG A 128 -0.76 -15.72 11.91
C ARG A 128 -0.74 -17.18 12.31
N GLN A 129 0.32 -17.61 12.98
CA GLN A 129 0.50 -18.99 13.43
C GLN A 129 0.21 -19.07 14.92
N ASN A 130 -0.41 -20.16 15.38
CA ASN A 130 -0.83 -20.35 16.77
C ASN A 130 -1.60 -19.14 17.32
N ALA A 131 -2.47 -18.58 16.47
CA ALA A 131 -3.33 -17.47 16.84
C ALA A 131 -4.28 -17.89 17.97
N PRO A 132 -4.52 -17.03 18.98
CA PRO A 132 -5.44 -17.30 20.09
C PRO A 132 -6.90 -17.18 19.61
N LEU A 133 -7.33 -18.06 18.71
CA LEU A 133 -8.66 -18.02 18.12
C LEU A 133 -9.70 -18.61 19.09
N PRO A 134 -10.94 -18.08 19.12
CA PRO A 134 -12.04 -18.66 19.87
C PRO A 134 -12.29 -20.13 19.50
N THR A 135 -12.63 -20.96 20.49
CA THR A 135 -12.89 -22.41 20.28
C THR A 135 -14.33 -22.73 19.90
N ASP A 136 -15.22 -21.73 19.88
CA ASP A 136 -16.65 -21.86 19.59
C ASP A 136 -16.97 -21.99 18.09
N ALA A 137 -15.99 -21.79 17.22
CA ALA A 137 -16.13 -21.89 15.79
C ALA A 137 -14.87 -22.42 15.10
N ARG A 138 -15.04 -22.87 13.86
CA ARG A 138 -13.91 -23.18 12.97
C ARG A 138 -13.52 -21.92 12.20
N TRP A 139 -12.23 -21.58 12.28
CA TRP A 139 -11.66 -20.39 11.68
C TRP A 139 -10.74 -20.74 10.51
N SER A 140 -10.78 -19.94 9.46
CA SER A 140 -9.87 -20.04 8.31
C SER A 140 -9.14 -18.72 8.11
N TYR A 141 -7.83 -18.78 7.87
CA TYR A 141 -7.06 -17.59 7.52
C TYR A 141 -7.67 -16.93 6.28
N TYR A 142 -7.87 -15.63 6.35
CA TYR A 142 -8.46 -14.85 5.27
C TYR A 142 -7.46 -13.88 4.67
N ALA A 143 -6.87 -13.00 5.47
CA ALA A 143 -6.01 -11.94 4.95
C ALA A 143 -5.00 -11.42 5.98
N THR A 144 -3.97 -10.75 5.46
CA THR A 144 -3.00 -9.97 6.23
C THR A 144 -3.12 -8.50 5.81
N PHE A 145 -3.09 -7.59 6.78
CA PHE A 145 -3.20 -6.15 6.56
C PHE A 145 -2.46 -5.38 7.65
N ALA A 146 -2.12 -4.12 7.38
CA ALA A 146 -1.43 -3.27 8.36
C ALA A 146 -1.87 -1.80 8.29
N SER A 147 -2.42 -1.37 7.16
CA SER A 147 -2.80 0.02 6.94
C SER A 147 -4.19 0.33 7.49
N PRO A 148 -4.42 1.57 7.97
CA PRO A 148 -5.74 2.05 8.37
C PRO A 148 -6.78 1.92 7.24
N LEU A 149 -6.43 2.29 6.01
CA LEU A 149 -7.37 2.26 4.89
C LEU A 149 -7.85 0.83 4.59
N LYS A 150 -6.92 -0.14 4.55
CA LYS A 150 -7.28 -1.54 4.30
C LYS A 150 -8.08 -2.12 5.47
N ALA A 151 -7.75 -1.74 6.71
CA ALA A 151 -8.51 -2.13 7.90
C ALA A 151 -9.97 -1.63 7.81
N ALA A 152 -10.17 -0.36 7.44
CA ALA A 152 -11.49 0.23 7.29
C ALA A 152 -12.30 -0.42 6.16
N VAL A 153 -11.71 -0.56 4.97
CA VAL A 153 -12.42 -1.07 3.77
C VAL A 153 -12.69 -2.57 3.84
N ALA A 154 -11.77 -3.36 4.40
CA ALA A 154 -11.91 -4.82 4.47
C ALA A 154 -12.68 -5.28 5.71
N PHE A 155 -12.52 -4.59 6.85
CA PHE A 155 -13.00 -5.06 8.15
C PHE A 155 -13.84 -4.06 8.93
N GLY A 156 -14.13 -2.88 8.38
CA GLY A 156 -14.89 -1.83 9.09
C GLY A 156 -14.15 -1.23 10.28
N VAL A 157 -12.84 -1.48 10.42
CA VAL A 157 -12.04 -0.97 11.54
C VAL A 157 -11.71 0.50 11.30
N ARG A 158 -12.37 1.39 12.04
CA ARG A 158 -12.17 2.86 11.92
C ARG A 158 -10.98 3.38 12.70
N ASP A 159 -10.63 2.73 13.81
CA ASP A 159 -9.48 3.08 14.64
C ASP A 159 -8.54 1.88 14.80
N ILE A 160 -7.45 1.89 14.03
CA ILE A 160 -6.45 0.82 14.07
C ILE A 160 -5.61 0.84 15.36
N ARG A 161 -5.50 1.98 16.04
CA ARG A 161 -4.77 2.08 17.32
C ARG A 161 -5.59 1.47 18.45
N GLN A 162 -6.91 1.67 18.42
CA GLN A 162 -7.82 0.98 19.33
C GLN A 162 -7.77 -0.54 19.09
N LEU A 163 -7.85 -0.99 17.84
CA LEU A 163 -7.70 -2.41 17.48
C LEU A 163 -6.39 -2.98 18.03
N ARG A 164 -5.26 -2.29 17.82
CA ARG A 164 -3.95 -2.69 18.35
C ARG A 164 -4.00 -2.89 19.86
N THR A 165 -4.52 -1.91 20.58
CA THR A 165 -4.57 -1.93 22.05
C THR A 165 -5.43 -3.10 22.54
N HIS A 166 -6.57 -3.34 21.90
CA HIS A 166 -7.46 -4.43 22.24
C HIS A 166 -6.83 -5.80 21.97
N VAL A 167 -6.26 -6.01 20.77
CA VAL A 167 -5.59 -7.26 20.38
C VAL A 167 -4.41 -7.54 21.29
N HIS A 168 -3.61 -6.54 21.65
CA HIS A 168 -2.50 -6.70 22.58
C HIS A 168 -2.96 -7.14 23.98
N ALA A 169 -4.09 -6.61 24.45
CA ALA A 169 -4.62 -6.94 25.78
C ALA A 169 -5.36 -8.29 25.84
N HIS A 170 -6.06 -8.69 24.77
CA HIS A 170 -6.97 -9.85 24.77
C HIS A 170 -6.55 -10.98 23.82
N GLY A 171 -5.48 -10.79 23.04
CA GLY A 171 -4.98 -11.72 22.02
C GLY A 171 -5.71 -11.62 20.67
N PHE A 172 -6.97 -11.22 20.66
CA PHE A 172 -7.75 -11.04 19.43
C PHE A 172 -8.89 -10.03 19.61
N GLN A 173 -9.47 -9.57 18.50
CA GLN A 173 -10.75 -8.88 18.45
C GLN A 173 -11.69 -9.62 17.49
N ARG A 174 -12.86 -10.05 17.99
CA ARG A 174 -13.93 -10.61 17.15
C ARG A 174 -14.86 -9.49 16.72
N LEU A 175 -15.28 -9.50 15.46
CA LEU A 175 -16.13 -8.49 14.87
C LEU A 175 -17.02 -9.08 13.80
N ARG A 176 -18.19 -8.47 13.64
CA ARG A 176 -19.09 -8.74 12.53
C ARG A 176 -18.90 -7.68 11.46
N ILE A 177 -18.59 -8.10 10.24
CA ILE A 177 -18.45 -7.21 9.09
C ILE A 177 -19.73 -7.19 8.25
N GLU A 178 -20.07 -6.04 7.69
CA GLU A 178 -21.22 -5.91 6.79
C GLU A 178 -20.95 -6.55 5.42
N ARG A 179 -19.71 -6.37 4.93
CA ARG A 179 -19.25 -6.91 3.66
C ARG A 179 -19.21 -8.44 3.71
N MET A 180 -19.81 -9.08 2.72
CA MET A 180 -19.64 -10.53 2.53
C MET A 180 -18.23 -10.82 2.03
N LEU A 181 -17.45 -11.57 2.80
CA LEU A 181 -16.17 -12.11 2.33
C LEU A 181 -16.43 -13.27 1.37
N ARG A 182 -15.54 -13.44 0.40
CA ARG A 182 -15.56 -14.61 -0.48
C ARG A 182 -15.48 -15.87 0.40
N ARG A 183 -16.30 -16.89 0.09
CA ARG A 183 -16.25 -18.17 0.81
C ARG A 183 -14.90 -18.87 0.57
N ALA A 184 -14.47 -19.65 1.55
CA ALA A 184 -13.29 -20.51 1.46
C ALA A 184 -13.49 -21.60 0.42
#